data_AF-H1YIV5-F1
#
_entry.id   AF-H1YIV5-F1
#
_cell.length_a   1.000
_cell.length_b   1.000
_cell.length_c   1.000
_cell.angle_alpha   90.00
_cell.angle_beta   90.00
_cell.angle_gamma   90.00
#
_symmetry.space_group_name_H-M   'P 1'
#
loop_
_entity.id
_entity.type
_entity.pdbx_description
1 polymer ?
#
loop_
_entity_poly.entity_id
_entity_poly.type
_entity_poly.pdbx_seq_one_letter_code
_entity_poly.pdbx_strand_id
1 'polypeptide(L)'
;MKQYLTLLLLIAFLSSCDKHWQRQNEITKIEIATGGCFGPCQSTIVSIDSSLDYKYFGGDTYFTLPPDAENNGKLKGYYSTRISAEFWDTLNIKLESINYKKLDTLYQHSVDDQSLEVFIHYNNKIKHIKAQSASLPDSVAHVFYYLSNSYKFIKPKSTKDIFRFESESQRPRPMPNVHNFKFPPPSKKSLKN
;
A
#
# COMPACT_ATOMS: atom_id res chain seq x y z
N MET A 1 -20.83 -17.76 56.33
CA MET A 1 -19.48 -17.97 55.74
C MET A 1 -19.50 -18.76 54.43
N LYS A 2 -20.25 -19.86 54.27
CA LYS A 2 -20.27 -20.64 53.01
C LYS A 2 -20.74 -19.88 51.76
N GLN A 3 -21.68 -18.92 51.88
CA GLN A 3 -22.21 -18.15 50.73
C GLN A 3 -21.25 -17.10 50.17
N TYR A 4 -20.33 -16.56 50.99
CA TYR A 4 -19.33 -15.60 50.53
C TYR A 4 -18.23 -16.27 49.69
N LEU A 5 -17.93 -17.54 50.00
CA LEU A 5 -16.93 -18.32 49.28
C LEU A 5 -17.38 -18.63 47.84
N THR A 6 -18.66 -18.93 47.64
CA THR A 6 -19.24 -19.15 46.31
C THR A 6 -19.29 -17.87 45.46
N LEU A 7 -19.56 -16.72 46.08
CA LEU A 7 -19.56 -15.43 45.38
C LEU A 7 -18.16 -15.02 44.90
N LEU A 8 -17.14 -15.23 45.75
CA LEU A 8 -15.73 -14.95 45.41
C LEU A 8 -15.21 -15.84 44.27
N LEU A 9 -15.64 -17.11 44.23
CA LEU A 9 -15.26 -18.04 43.17
C LEU A 9 -15.86 -17.63 41.81
N LEU A 10 -17.13 -17.17 41.80
CA LEU A 10 -17.80 -16.68 40.58
C LEU A 10 -17.14 -15.43 40.02
N ILE A 11 -16.71 -14.49 40.88
CA ILE A 11 -15.99 -13.28 40.45
C ILE A 11 -14.60 -13.64 39.90
N ALA A 12 -13.89 -14.61 40.50
CA ALA A 12 -12.58 -15.03 40.02
C ALA A 12 -12.63 -15.73 38.64
N PHE A 13 -13.70 -16.49 38.36
CA PHE A 13 -13.91 -17.11 37.06
C PHE A 13 -14.30 -16.10 35.96
N LEU A 14 -15.05 -15.05 36.31
CA LEU A 14 -15.40 -13.98 35.36
C LEU A 14 -14.18 -13.09 35.01
N SER A 15 -13.20 -12.96 35.90
CA SER A 15 -11.97 -12.19 35.66
C SER A 15 -10.89 -12.92 34.83
N SER A 16 -11.14 -14.16 34.39
CA SER A 16 -10.15 -14.96 33.63
C SER A 16 -10.25 -14.77 32.10
N CYS A 17 -11.25 -14.06 31.61
CA CYS A 17 -11.45 -13.77 30.20
C CYS A 17 -10.92 -12.38 29.82
N ASP A 18 -9.61 -12.12 29.97
CA ASP A 18 -8.99 -10.91 29.38
C ASP A 18 -7.50 -11.09 29.07
N LYS A 19 -7.08 -12.31 28.75
CA LYS A 19 -5.80 -12.49 28.03
C LYS A 19 -6.10 -12.56 26.55
N HIS A 20 -6.33 -11.39 25.95
CA HIS A 20 -6.13 -11.23 24.52
C HIS A 20 -4.67 -11.65 24.24
N TRP A 21 -4.48 -12.88 23.78
CA TRP A 21 -3.17 -13.36 23.33
C TRP A 21 -2.80 -12.49 22.14
N GLN A 22 -2.07 -11.40 22.40
CA GLN A 22 -1.54 -10.55 21.35
C GLN A 22 -0.62 -11.41 20.50
N ARG A 23 -0.99 -11.55 19.23
CA ARG A 23 -0.20 -12.24 18.24
C ARG A 23 1.17 -11.58 18.15
N GLN A 24 2.23 -12.37 18.26
CA GLN A 24 3.59 -11.87 18.01
C GLN A 24 3.79 -11.75 16.50
N ASN A 25 3.48 -10.57 15.97
CA ASN A 25 3.70 -10.24 14.57
C ASN A 25 5.19 -10.00 14.30
N GLU A 26 5.75 -10.72 13.33
CA GLU A 26 7.15 -10.55 12.94
C GLU A 26 7.38 -9.34 12.02
N ILE A 27 6.33 -8.89 11.33
CA ILE A 27 6.37 -7.71 10.47
C ILE A 27 6.32 -6.49 11.38
N THR A 28 7.24 -5.56 11.17
CA THR A 28 7.35 -4.31 11.95
C THR A 28 6.89 -3.10 11.17
N LYS A 29 6.96 -3.15 9.83
CA LYS A 29 6.50 -2.09 8.94
C LYS A 29 6.18 -2.66 7.56
N ILE A 30 5.15 -2.11 6.92
CA ILE A 30 4.89 -2.31 5.50
C ILE A 30 4.65 -0.98 4.82
N GLU A 31 5.25 -0.80 3.66
CA GLU A 31 5.01 0.33 2.78
C GLU A 31 4.70 -0.18 1.39
N ILE A 32 3.65 0.37 0.77
CA ILE A 32 3.31 0.11 -0.62
C ILE A 32 3.11 1.43 -1.35
N ALA A 33 3.75 1.54 -2.50
CA ALA A 33 3.59 2.63 -3.43
C ALA A 33 2.99 2.10 -4.73
N THR A 34 2.01 2.81 -5.28
CA THR A 34 1.41 2.51 -6.59
C THR A 34 1.46 3.72 -7.50
N GLY A 35 1.84 3.54 -8.76
CA GLY A 35 1.98 4.63 -9.72
C GLY A 35 2.24 4.10 -11.12
N GLY A 36 2.75 4.96 -12.01
CA GLY A 36 3.18 4.61 -13.37
C GLY A 36 2.24 3.67 -14.12
N CYS A 37 1.05 4.13 -14.48
CA CYS A 37 0.13 3.39 -15.36
C CYS A 37 -0.24 4.24 -16.59
N PHE A 38 -0.69 3.59 -17.66
CA PHE A 38 -1.28 4.26 -18.80
C PHE A 38 -2.78 4.54 -18.53
N GLY A 39 -3.08 5.72 -17.97
CA GLY A 39 -4.46 6.15 -17.66
C GLY A 39 -4.59 6.97 -16.36
N PRO A 40 -5.81 7.23 -15.88
CA PRO A 40 -6.04 8.10 -14.72
C PRO A 40 -5.76 7.42 -13.36
N CYS A 41 -4.65 6.68 -13.23
CA CYS A 41 -4.19 6.24 -11.92
C CYS A 41 -3.59 7.41 -11.15
N GLN A 42 -3.90 7.43 -9.85
CA GLN A 42 -3.25 8.31 -8.90
C GLN A 42 -1.99 7.63 -8.38
N SER A 43 -0.92 8.42 -8.22
CA SER A 43 0.25 8.00 -7.45
C SER A 43 -0.13 7.93 -5.96
N THR A 44 -0.01 6.77 -5.31
CA THR A 44 -0.37 6.63 -3.88
C THR A 44 0.67 5.89 -3.07
N ILE A 45 0.87 6.27 -1.81
CA ILE A 45 1.75 5.55 -0.87
C ILE A 45 0.96 5.28 0.40
N VAL A 46 1.02 4.05 0.89
CA VAL A 46 0.53 3.64 2.21
C VAL A 46 1.72 3.12 2.99
N SER A 47 1.91 3.62 4.21
CA SER A 47 2.90 3.12 5.17
C SER A 47 2.21 2.81 6.49
N ILE A 48 2.43 1.61 7.01
CA ILE A 48 1.85 1.13 8.27
C ILE A 48 2.94 0.46 9.08
N ASP A 49 3.07 0.79 10.36
CA ASP A 49 4.05 0.16 11.25
C ASP A 49 3.42 -0.48 12.49
N SER A 50 4.24 -1.25 13.22
CA SER A 50 3.83 -1.98 14.42
C SER A 50 3.45 -1.08 15.59
N SER A 51 3.70 0.24 15.50
CA SER A 51 3.17 1.21 16.48
C SER A 51 1.70 1.59 16.20
N LEU A 52 1.11 0.99 15.16
CA LEU A 52 -0.23 1.23 14.64
C LEU A 52 -0.36 2.60 13.96
N ASP A 53 0.75 3.20 13.55
CA ASP A 53 0.77 4.44 12.81
C ASP A 53 0.48 4.15 11.33
N TYR A 54 -0.55 4.81 10.81
CA TYR A 54 -0.98 4.70 9.43
C TYR A 54 -0.74 6.03 8.73
N LYS A 55 0.03 5.99 7.66
CA LYS A 55 0.35 7.14 6.80
C LYS A 55 -0.09 6.85 5.39
N TYR A 56 -0.70 7.85 4.77
CA TYR A 56 -1.11 7.81 3.38
C TYR A 56 -0.67 9.08 2.67
N PHE A 57 -0.21 8.93 1.44
CA PHE A 57 0.00 10.03 0.51
C PHE A 57 -0.75 9.75 -0.78
N GLY A 58 -1.48 10.74 -1.27
CA GLY A 58 -2.07 10.72 -2.61
C GLY A 58 -1.48 11.85 -3.45
N GLY A 59 -0.71 11.49 -4.46
CA GLY A 59 -0.13 12.41 -5.43
C GLY A 59 -1.10 12.78 -6.55
N ASP A 60 -0.53 13.25 -7.64
CA ASP A 60 -1.28 13.59 -8.85
C ASP A 60 -1.66 12.33 -9.65
N THR A 61 -2.62 12.50 -10.55
CA THR A 61 -2.91 11.49 -11.57
C THR A 61 -1.94 11.63 -12.74
N TYR A 62 -1.49 10.51 -13.29
CA TYR A 62 -0.53 10.52 -14.41
C TYR A 62 -1.13 11.14 -15.68
N PHE A 63 -2.44 11.00 -15.87
CA PHE A 63 -3.20 11.62 -16.94
C PHE A 63 -4.28 12.51 -16.35
N THR A 64 -4.46 13.69 -16.92
CA THR A 64 -5.52 14.62 -16.52
C THR A 64 -6.86 14.02 -16.91
N LEU A 65 -7.71 13.79 -15.91
CA LEU A 65 -9.10 13.41 -16.16
C LEU A 65 -9.85 14.60 -16.82
N PRO A 66 -10.84 14.34 -17.68
CA PRO A 66 -11.74 15.38 -18.17
C PRO A 66 -12.34 16.19 -17.01
N PRO A 67 -12.62 17.50 -17.17
CA PRO A 67 -13.13 18.36 -16.08
C PRO A 67 -14.43 17.87 -15.44
N ASP A 68 -15.19 17.08 -16.21
CA ASP A 68 -16.48 16.46 -15.92
C ASP A 68 -16.36 15.05 -15.32
N ALA A 69 -15.17 14.45 -15.34
CA ALA A 69 -14.91 13.19 -14.66
C ALA A 69 -14.70 13.46 -13.15
N GLU A 70 -15.76 13.20 -12.38
CA GLU A 70 -15.75 13.27 -10.93
C GLU A 70 -14.48 12.66 -10.31
N ASN A 71 -13.75 13.46 -9.53
CA ASN A 71 -12.61 13.02 -8.70
C ASN A 71 -13.07 12.19 -7.48
N ASN A 72 -14.18 11.48 -7.61
CA ASN A 72 -14.95 10.91 -6.52
C ASN A 72 -14.14 9.88 -5.73
N GLY A 73 -13.57 10.34 -4.61
CA GLY A 73 -12.91 9.50 -3.63
C GLY A 73 -11.39 9.40 -3.72
N LYS A 74 -10.73 10.21 -4.57
CA LYS A 74 -9.26 10.32 -4.57
C LYS A 74 -8.82 11.33 -3.50
N LEU A 75 -8.05 10.87 -2.53
CA LEU A 75 -7.44 11.71 -1.50
C LEU A 75 -6.16 12.33 -2.06
N LYS A 76 -5.97 13.65 -1.96
CA LYS A 76 -4.77 14.35 -2.43
C LYS A 76 -4.01 15.00 -1.26
N GLY A 77 -2.71 14.78 -1.18
CA GLY A 77 -1.84 15.25 -0.09
C GLY A 77 -1.55 14.17 0.95
N TYR A 78 -1.13 14.62 2.15
CA TYR A 78 -0.73 13.76 3.26
C TYR A 78 -1.88 13.53 4.23
N TYR A 79 -1.99 12.28 4.70
CA TYR A 79 -3.02 11.84 5.64
C TYR A 79 -2.41 10.88 6.67
N SER A 80 -2.90 10.93 7.89
CA SER A 80 -2.51 9.99 8.92
C SER A 80 -3.66 9.63 9.86
N THR A 81 -3.53 8.49 10.53
CA THR A 81 -4.38 8.08 11.65
C THR A 81 -3.70 6.97 12.43
N ARG A 82 -4.25 6.61 13.58
CA ARG A 82 -3.92 5.37 14.27
C ARG A 82 -4.91 4.28 13.84
N ILE A 83 -4.41 3.11 13.44
CA ILE A 83 -5.23 1.94 13.14
C ILE A 83 -5.48 1.10 14.39
N SER A 84 -6.45 0.19 14.32
CA SER A 84 -6.70 -0.77 15.39
C SER A 84 -5.71 -1.93 15.34
N ALA A 85 -5.52 -2.60 16.47
CA ALA A 85 -4.66 -3.79 16.55
C ALA A 85 -5.22 -4.93 15.69
N GLU A 86 -6.54 -5.08 15.61
CA GLU A 86 -7.21 -6.11 14.80
C GLU A 86 -6.94 -5.90 13.31
N PHE A 87 -6.90 -4.65 12.85
CA PHE A 87 -6.53 -4.35 11.47
C PHE A 87 -5.07 -4.72 11.20
N TRP A 88 -4.16 -4.38 12.11
CA TRP A 88 -2.74 -4.74 12.01
C TRP A 88 -2.54 -6.26 11.96
N ASP A 89 -3.23 -7.02 12.82
CA ASP A 89 -3.18 -8.48 12.84
C ASP A 89 -3.75 -9.08 11.55
N THR A 90 -4.86 -8.53 11.05
CA THR A 90 -5.46 -8.95 9.77
C THR A 90 -4.50 -8.76 8.61
N LEU A 91 -3.79 -7.62 8.58
CA LEU A 91 -2.79 -7.35 7.57
C LEU A 91 -1.63 -8.34 7.62
N ASN A 92 -1.13 -8.66 8.82
CA ASN A 92 -0.09 -9.67 9.02
C ASN A 92 -0.54 -11.05 8.51
N ILE A 93 -1.75 -11.48 8.86
CA ILE A 93 -2.34 -12.75 8.38
C ILE A 93 -2.38 -12.81 6.85
N LYS A 94 -2.82 -11.73 6.19
CA LYS A 94 -2.88 -11.67 4.73
C LYS A 94 -1.49 -11.80 4.10
N LEU A 95 -0.49 -11.13 4.64
CA LEU A 95 0.89 -11.19 4.13
C LEU A 95 1.51 -12.58 4.33
N GLU A 96 1.26 -13.20 5.47
CA GLU A 96 1.70 -14.58 5.71
C GLU A 96 1.00 -15.58 4.78
N SER A 97 -0.28 -15.39 4.47
CA SER A 97 -1.02 -16.30 3.58
C SER A 97 -0.48 -16.34 2.15
N ILE A 98 0.19 -15.27 1.71
CA ILE A 98 0.88 -15.21 0.41
C ILE A 98 2.37 -15.58 0.52
N ASN A 99 2.81 -16.04 1.69
CA ASN A 99 4.19 -16.42 1.98
C ASN A 99 5.19 -15.33 1.57
N TYR A 100 4.92 -14.08 1.99
CA TYR A 100 5.60 -12.87 1.50
C TYR A 100 7.15 -12.95 1.44
N LYS A 101 7.75 -13.71 2.36
CA LYS A 101 9.21 -13.94 2.42
C LYS A 101 9.74 -14.62 1.15
N LYS A 102 8.97 -15.55 0.58
CA LYS A 102 9.34 -16.38 -0.58
C LYS A 102 8.94 -15.80 -1.93
N LEU A 103 8.22 -14.69 -1.95
CA LEU A 103 7.86 -14.01 -3.21
C LEU A 103 9.13 -13.61 -3.97
N ASP A 104 9.03 -13.44 -5.27
CA ASP A 104 10.12 -12.84 -6.05
C ASP A 104 10.24 -11.35 -5.73
N THR A 105 11.42 -10.78 -5.99
CA THR A 105 11.66 -9.34 -5.77
C THR A 105 11.27 -8.50 -6.99
N LEU A 106 11.03 -9.12 -8.14
CA LEU A 106 10.70 -8.44 -9.39
C LEU A 106 9.63 -9.22 -10.17
N TYR A 107 8.55 -8.52 -10.53
CA TYR A 107 7.47 -9.00 -11.40
C TYR A 107 7.24 -8.00 -12.52
N GLN A 108 7.84 -8.21 -13.69
CA GLN A 108 7.77 -7.26 -14.80
C GLN A 108 7.47 -7.99 -16.12
N HIS A 109 6.32 -7.71 -16.72
CA HIS A 109 5.89 -8.32 -18.00
C HIS A 109 5.39 -7.29 -19.03
N SER A 110 4.93 -6.09 -18.64
CA SER A 110 4.23 -5.15 -19.52
C SER A 110 4.46 -3.69 -19.11
N VAL A 111 4.88 -2.83 -20.04
CA VAL A 111 5.24 -1.43 -19.75
C VAL A 111 4.06 -0.49 -19.50
N ASP A 112 2.84 -0.92 -19.81
CA ASP A 112 1.64 -0.05 -19.75
C ASP A 112 0.83 -0.24 -18.46
N ASP A 113 1.17 -1.25 -17.67
CA ASP A 113 0.49 -1.61 -16.43
C ASP A 113 0.90 -0.76 -15.24
N GLN A 114 0.02 -0.67 -14.24
CA GLN A 114 0.30 0.05 -13.01
C GLN A 114 1.53 -0.55 -12.32
N SER A 115 2.49 0.31 -11.99
CA SER A 115 3.67 -0.03 -11.22
C SER A 115 3.35 -0.07 -9.72
N LEU A 116 3.87 -1.08 -9.03
CA LEU A 116 3.80 -1.24 -7.58
C LEU A 116 5.21 -1.42 -7.02
N GLU A 117 5.47 -0.83 -5.88
CA GLU A 117 6.69 -1.03 -5.09
C GLU A 117 6.30 -1.30 -3.64
N VAL A 118 6.76 -2.41 -3.08
CA VAL A 118 6.40 -2.86 -1.73
C VAL A 118 7.66 -3.09 -0.91
N PHE A 119 7.68 -2.55 0.31
CA PHE A 119 8.69 -2.79 1.33
C PHE A 119 8.02 -3.47 2.52
N ILE A 120 8.49 -4.67 2.89
CA ILE A 120 8.01 -5.39 4.08
C ILE A 120 9.19 -5.58 5.02
N HIS A 121 9.13 -4.93 6.18
CA HIS A 121 10.13 -5.01 7.24
C HIS A 121 9.76 -6.10 8.21
N TYR A 122 10.67 -7.04 8.47
CA TYR A 122 10.46 -8.16 9.39
C TYR A 122 11.80 -8.67 9.92
N ASN A 123 11.91 -9.01 11.21
CA ASN A 123 13.13 -9.58 11.81
C ASN A 123 14.45 -8.88 11.36
N ASN A 124 14.48 -7.54 11.36
CA ASN A 124 15.60 -6.71 10.89
C ASN A 124 16.01 -6.90 9.41
N LYS A 125 15.10 -7.43 8.59
CA LYS A 125 15.25 -7.60 7.13
C LYS A 125 14.17 -6.83 6.40
N ILE A 126 14.45 -6.50 5.14
CA ILE A 126 13.51 -5.82 4.25
C ILE A 126 13.29 -6.71 3.03
N LYS A 127 12.03 -7.06 2.77
CA LYS A 127 11.60 -7.63 1.49
C LYS A 127 11.18 -6.47 0.60
N HIS A 128 11.96 -6.20 -0.44
CA HIS A 128 11.65 -5.22 -1.47
C HIS A 128 11.14 -5.91 -2.71
N ILE A 129 9.92 -5.56 -3.14
CA ILE A 129 9.25 -6.15 -4.31
C ILE A 129 8.88 -5.01 -5.25
N LYS A 130 9.30 -5.13 -6.51
CA LYS A 130 8.87 -4.27 -7.60
C LYS A 130 7.99 -5.08 -8.54
N ALA A 131 6.83 -4.56 -8.87
CA ALA A 131 5.86 -5.30 -9.66
C ALA A 131 5.11 -4.41 -10.64
N GLN A 132 4.59 -5.03 -11.69
CA GLN A 132 3.53 -4.49 -12.52
C GLN A 132 2.24 -5.25 -12.22
N SER A 133 1.11 -4.55 -12.25
CA SER A 133 -0.18 -5.07 -11.80
C SER A 133 -0.56 -6.40 -12.45
N ALA A 134 -0.36 -6.53 -13.76
CA ALA A 134 -0.69 -7.75 -14.52
C ALA A 134 0.33 -8.89 -14.34
N SER A 135 1.49 -8.63 -13.71
CA SER A 135 2.56 -9.62 -13.52
C SER A 135 2.51 -10.32 -12.16
N LEU A 136 1.62 -9.88 -11.26
CA LEU A 136 1.47 -10.48 -9.93
C LEU A 136 0.53 -11.69 -9.98
N PRO A 137 0.85 -12.78 -9.26
CA PRO A 137 -0.14 -13.83 -9.00
C PRO A 137 -1.39 -13.24 -8.33
N ASP A 138 -2.57 -13.72 -8.69
CA ASP A 138 -3.86 -13.17 -8.22
C ASP A 138 -3.95 -13.03 -6.70
N SER A 139 -3.46 -14.03 -5.96
CA SER A 139 -3.46 -14.02 -4.49
C SER A 139 -2.59 -12.90 -3.93
N VAL A 140 -1.44 -12.64 -4.53
CA VAL A 140 -0.51 -11.57 -4.15
C VAL A 140 -1.11 -10.21 -4.52
N ALA A 141 -1.63 -10.08 -5.73
CA ALA A 141 -2.29 -8.88 -6.20
C ALA A 141 -3.44 -8.49 -5.26
N HIS A 142 -4.29 -9.44 -4.87
CA HIS A 142 -5.41 -9.19 -3.95
C HIS A 142 -4.93 -8.58 -2.63
N VAL A 143 -3.86 -9.11 -2.03
CA VAL A 143 -3.33 -8.60 -0.75
C VAL A 143 -2.71 -7.22 -0.92
N PHE A 144 -1.92 -7.00 -1.97
CA PHE A 144 -1.31 -5.69 -2.23
C PHE A 144 -2.36 -4.62 -2.54
N TYR A 145 -3.40 -4.97 -3.31
CA TYR A 145 -4.50 -4.04 -3.57
C TYR A 145 -5.41 -3.82 -2.38
N TYR A 146 -5.58 -4.81 -1.51
CA TYR A 146 -6.24 -4.61 -0.22
C TYR A 146 -5.50 -3.55 0.61
N LEU A 147 -4.18 -3.61 0.66
CA LEU A 147 -3.35 -2.63 1.36
C LEU A 147 -3.35 -1.25 0.68
N SER A 148 -3.13 -1.17 -0.64
CA SER A 148 -3.10 0.14 -1.33
C SER A 148 -4.44 0.86 -1.27
N ASN A 149 -5.56 0.12 -1.23
CA ASN A 149 -6.90 0.68 -1.09
C ASN A 149 -7.35 0.87 0.37
N SER A 150 -6.49 0.61 1.36
CA SER A 150 -6.91 0.61 2.75
C SER A 150 -7.41 1.96 3.25
N TYR A 151 -6.96 3.05 2.63
CA TYR A 151 -7.39 4.41 2.94
C TYR A 151 -8.92 4.58 2.81
N LYS A 152 -9.58 3.82 1.91
CA LYS A 152 -11.02 3.93 1.64
C LYS A 152 -11.86 3.53 2.86
N PHE A 153 -11.41 2.54 3.62
CA PHE A 153 -12.12 2.05 4.80
C PHE A 153 -11.49 2.51 6.11
N ILE A 154 -10.17 2.78 6.16
CA ILE A 154 -9.50 3.39 7.33
C ILE A 154 -9.92 4.85 7.52
N LYS A 155 -10.18 5.57 6.42
CA LYS A 155 -10.59 6.99 6.41
C LYS A 155 -9.62 7.88 7.22
N PRO A 156 -8.32 7.92 6.85
CA PRO A 156 -7.33 8.72 7.55
C PRO A 156 -7.65 10.21 7.45
N LYS A 157 -7.19 11.01 8.40
CA LYS A 157 -7.43 12.46 8.43
C LYS A 157 -6.28 13.18 7.71
N SER A 158 -6.60 14.26 7.00
CA SER A 158 -5.57 15.08 6.35
C SER A 158 -4.64 15.69 7.40
N THR A 159 -3.36 15.77 7.09
CA THR A 159 -2.34 16.42 7.92
C THR A 159 -1.52 17.40 7.09
N LYS A 160 -0.92 18.37 7.77
CA LYS A 160 0.07 19.29 7.19
C LYS A 160 1.49 18.73 7.25
N ASP A 161 1.69 17.64 8.00
CA ASP A 161 3.00 17.01 8.15
C ASP A 161 3.43 16.39 6.83
N ILE A 162 4.72 16.55 6.51
CA ILE A 162 5.33 15.95 5.32
C ILE A 162 6.02 14.67 5.75
N PHE A 163 5.59 13.54 5.19
CA PHE A 163 6.20 12.24 5.46
C PHE A 163 7.29 11.93 4.45
N ARG A 164 8.37 11.30 4.94
CA ARG A 164 9.38 10.68 4.09
C ARG A 164 9.07 9.19 3.97
N PHE A 165 8.78 8.76 2.76
CA PHE A 165 8.54 7.36 2.41
C PHE A 165 9.84 6.71 1.89
N GLU A 166 9.94 5.38 1.98
CA GLU A 166 11.06 4.61 1.44
C GLU A 166 11.00 4.49 -0.08
N SER A 167 9.78 4.43 -0.63
CA SER A 167 9.57 4.38 -2.07
C SER A 167 10.09 5.63 -2.77
N GLU A 168 11.02 5.42 -3.69
CA GLU A 168 11.55 6.47 -4.57
C GLU A 168 10.80 6.55 -5.90
N SER A 169 10.02 5.52 -6.25
CA SER A 169 9.38 5.38 -7.55
C SER A 169 8.27 6.42 -7.82
N GLN A 170 7.87 7.20 -6.80
CA GLN A 170 6.92 8.30 -6.93
C GLN A 170 7.53 9.71 -6.91
N ARG A 171 8.86 9.84 -6.80
CA ARG A 171 9.47 11.14 -7.09
C ARG A 171 9.24 11.43 -8.58
N PRO A 172 8.58 12.53 -8.96
CA PRO A 172 8.42 12.86 -10.37
C PRO A 172 9.81 12.88 -11.00
N ARG A 173 10.06 11.93 -11.91
CA ARG A 173 11.25 12.01 -12.73
C ARG A 173 11.05 13.26 -13.60
N PRO A 174 11.99 14.22 -13.62
CA PRO A 174 11.87 15.34 -14.53
C PRO A 174 11.65 14.78 -15.93
N MET A 175 10.58 15.22 -16.59
CA MET A 175 10.32 14.79 -17.96
C MET A 175 11.57 15.11 -18.79
N PRO A 176 12.01 14.19 -19.67
CA PRO A 176 13.07 14.50 -20.61
C PRO A 176 12.70 15.79 -21.34
N ASN A 177 13.64 16.72 -21.48
CA ASN A 177 13.38 17.96 -22.22
C ASN A 177 13.11 17.61 -23.69
N VAL A 178 11.84 17.49 -24.05
CA VAL A 178 11.39 17.10 -25.39
C VAL A 178 11.60 18.20 -26.43
N HIS A 179 11.90 19.45 -26.03
CA HIS A 179 12.14 20.54 -26.98
C HIS A 179 13.37 20.31 -27.87
N ASN A 180 14.28 19.42 -27.46
CA ASN A 180 15.47 19.07 -28.23
C ASN A 180 15.33 17.79 -29.06
N PHE A 181 14.20 17.09 -28.96
CA PHE A 181 13.96 15.88 -29.77
C PHE A 181 13.40 16.27 -31.14
N LYS A 182 14.25 16.21 -32.16
CA LYS A 182 13.81 16.29 -33.56
C LYS A 182 13.59 14.88 -34.09
N PHE A 183 12.36 14.55 -34.46
CA PHE A 183 12.10 13.33 -35.21
C PHE A 183 12.73 13.46 -36.60
N PRO A 184 13.45 12.44 -37.10
CA PRO A 184 13.90 12.45 -38.48
C PRO A 184 12.68 12.50 -39.41
N PRO A 185 12.76 13.24 -40.53
CA PRO A 185 11.67 13.25 -41.50
C PRO A 185 11.42 11.82 -42.01
N PRO A 186 10.15 11.45 -42.25
CA PRO A 186 9.82 10.12 -42.75
C PRO A 186 10.57 9.85 -44.06
N SER A 187 11.19 8.68 -44.18
CA SER A 187 11.90 8.31 -45.41
C SER A 187 10.89 8.16 -46.55
N LYS A 188 11.16 8.82 -47.70
CA LYS A 188 10.32 8.79 -48.91
C LYS A 188 10.06 7.38 -49.48
N LYS A 189 10.71 6.34 -48.95
CA LYS A 189 10.56 4.95 -49.39
C LYS A 189 9.28 4.27 -48.91
N SER A 190 8.51 4.86 -48.00
CA SER A 190 7.29 4.24 -47.44
C SER A 190 5.95 4.73 -48.03
N LEU A 191 5.96 5.70 -48.94
CA LEU A 191 4.74 6.29 -49.53
C LEU A 191 4.39 5.75 -50.93
N LYS A 192 4.86 4.55 -51.27
CA LYS A 192 4.37 3.79 -52.43
C LYS A 192 3.60 2.58 -51.92
N ASN A 193 2.30 2.78 -51.68
CA ASN A 193 1.24 1.78 -51.79
C ASN A 193 -0.04 2.52 -52.13
#